data_AF-A0A7S1ADN0-F1
#
_entry.id   AF-A0A7S1ADN0-F1
#
_cell.length_a   1.000
_cell.length_b   1.000
_cell.length_c   1.000
_cell.angle_alpha   90.00
_cell.angle_beta   90.00
_cell.angle_gamma   90.00
#
_symmetry.space_group_name_H-M   'P 1'
#
loop_
_entity.id
_entity.type
_entity.pdbx_description
1 polymer ?
#
loop_
_entity_poly.entity_id
_entity_poly.type
_entity_poly.pdbx_seq_one_letter_code
_entity_poly.pdbx_strand_id
1 'polypeptide(L)'
;FWFSSMPMAMLTLFMSITGGIDWWEPAKLLLAISPTYVIIFVVFEVITGLAVLNVINAIFVNDAMESTRVDHDLRMQAELMETRFMMERLTELYKQMEEECDGDGLILDTDFVECVEQEGVKMQLALMGVHYTD
;
A
#
# COMPACT_ATOMS: atom_id res chain seq x y z
N PHE A 1 -24.93 -15.75 40.67
CA PHE A 1 -24.76 -14.28 40.50
C PHE A 1 -24.89 -13.88 39.03
N TRP A 2 -24.20 -14.57 38.10
CA TRP A 2 -24.15 -14.30 36.66
C TRP A 2 -25.51 -14.03 35.97
N PHE A 3 -26.54 -14.80 36.30
CA PHE A 3 -27.88 -14.70 35.67
C PHE A 3 -28.95 -14.14 36.62
N SER A 4 -28.58 -13.27 37.57
CA SER A 4 -29.51 -12.74 38.58
C SER A 4 -30.53 -11.72 38.04
N SER A 5 -30.20 -11.05 36.93
CA SER A 5 -31.06 -10.09 36.25
C SER A 5 -30.69 -9.99 34.77
N MET A 6 -31.55 -9.41 33.94
CA MET A 6 -31.26 -9.21 32.51
C MET A 6 -29.99 -8.39 32.27
N PRO A 7 -29.75 -7.24 32.92
CA PRO A 7 -28.50 -6.50 32.77
C PRO A 7 -27.27 -7.32 33.17
N MET A 8 -27.36 -8.12 34.23
CA MET A 8 -26.24 -8.98 34.65
C MET A 8 -25.99 -10.13 33.66
N ALA A 9 -27.03 -10.67 33.04
CA ALA A 9 -26.88 -11.66 31.97
C ALA A 9 -26.18 -11.04 30.75
N MET A 10 -26.56 -9.83 30.34
CA MET A 10 -25.88 -9.10 29.25
C MET A 10 -24.41 -8.82 29.60
N LEU A 11 -24.13 -8.39 30.84
CA LEU A 11 -22.77 -8.17 31.30
C LEU A 11 -21.95 -9.48 31.30
N THR A 12 -22.55 -10.60 31.71
CA THR A 12 -21.90 -11.92 31.68
C THR A 12 -21.53 -12.33 30.26
N LEU A 13 -22.42 -12.13 29.29
CA LEU A 13 -22.14 -12.39 27.86
C LEU A 13 -21.00 -11.52 27.35
N PHE A 14 -21.01 -10.22 27.68
CA PHE A 14 -19.95 -9.29 27.31
C PHE A 14 -18.60 -9.68 27.94
N MET A 15 -18.57 -10.03 29.23
CA MET A 15 -17.36 -10.46 29.92
C MET A 15 -16.81 -11.77 29.36
N SER A 16 -17.67 -12.68 28.90
CA SER A 16 -17.26 -13.96 28.33
C SER A 16 -16.52 -13.76 26.99
N ILE A 17 -17.02 -12.86 26.13
CA ILE A 17 -16.36 -12.53 24.85
C ILE A 17 -15.08 -11.71 25.05
N THR A 18 -15.08 -10.76 25.98
CA THR A 18 -13.93 -9.85 26.20
C THR A 18 -12.81 -10.48 27.02
N GLY A 19 -12.99 -11.71 27.52
CA GLY A 19 -12.03 -12.39 28.38
C GLY A 19 -12.01 -11.87 29.83
N GLY A 20 -13.05 -11.15 30.24
CA GLY A 20 -13.24 -10.70 31.63
C GLY A 20 -13.54 -11.86 32.59
N ILE A 21 -14.12 -12.95 32.09
CA ILE A 21 -14.30 -14.21 32.80
C ILE A 21 -14.04 -15.38 31.85
N ASP A 22 -13.69 -16.54 32.40
CA ASP A 22 -13.66 -17.78 31.62
C ASP A 22 -15.09 -18.15 31.20
N TRP A 23 -15.36 -18.18 29.88
CA TRP A 23 -16.67 -18.52 29.30
C TRP A 23 -17.18 -19.90 29.77
N TRP A 24 -16.27 -20.78 30.21
CA TRP A 24 -16.64 -22.08 30.75
C TRP A 24 -17.39 -21.97 32.10
N GLU A 25 -17.16 -20.92 32.88
CA GLU A 25 -17.85 -20.70 34.15
C GLU A 25 -19.38 -20.54 34.01
N PRO A 26 -19.89 -19.61 33.18
CA PRO A 26 -21.32 -19.53 32.90
C PRO A 26 -21.83 -20.75 32.12
N ALA A 27 -21.04 -21.33 31.21
CA ALA A 27 -21.45 -22.51 30.44
C ALA A 27 -21.76 -23.72 31.34
N LYS A 28 -20.95 -23.97 32.39
CA LYS A 28 -21.23 -25.03 33.38
C LYS A 28 -22.59 -24.86 34.07
N LEU A 29 -22.96 -23.62 34.39
CA LEU A 29 -24.24 -23.33 35.04
C LEU A 29 -25.42 -23.57 34.08
N LEU A 30 -25.25 -23.23 32.80
CA LEU A 30 -26.25 -23.52 31.77
C LEU A 30 -26.38 -25.02 31.50
N LEU A 31 -25.25 -25.76 31.54
CA LEU A 31 -25.22 -27.21 31.35
C LEU A 31 -26.02 -27.96 32.44
N ALA A 32 -25.95 -27.47 33.67
CA ALA A 32 -26.70 -28.03 34.80
C ALA A 32 -28.23 -27.89 34.62
N ILE A 33 -28.69 -26.94 33.78
CA ILE A 33 -30.10 -26.74 33.46
C ILE A 33 -30.50 -27.61 32.27
N SER A 34 -29.82 -27.44 31.14
CA SER A 34 -30.02 -28.25 29.93
C SER A 34 -28.87 -28.04 28.94
N PRO A 35 -28.41 -29.10 28.24
CA PRO A 35 -27.42 -28.98 27.17
C PRO A 35 -27.80 -27.99 26.06
N THR A 36 -29.09 -27.79 25.80
CA THR A 36 -29.58 -26.86 24.78
C THR A 36 -29.13 -25.42 25.04
N TYR A 37 -29.11 -24.98 26.30
CA TYR A 37 -28.68 -23.62 26.65
C TYR A 37 -27.18 -23.42 26.39
N VAL A 38 -26.37 -24.46 26.61
CA VAL A 38 -24.94 -24.41 26.31
C VAL A 38 -24.70 -24.32 24.81
N ILE A 39 -25.46 -25.06 24.00
CA ILE A 39 -25.36 -24.99 22.54
C ILE A 39 -25.65 -23.56 22.06
N ILE A 40 -26.73 -22.93 22.55
CA ILE A 40 -27.07 -21.55 22.19
C ILE A 40 -25.96 -20.57 22.61
N PHE A 41 -25.44 -20.74 23.83
CA PHE A 41 -24.35 -19.91 24.36
C PHE A 41 -23.05 -20.04 23.54
N VAL A 42 -22.67 -21.26 23.15
CA VAL A 42 -21.49 -21.51 22.32
C VAL A 42 -21.65 -20.93 20.91
N VAL A 43 -22.85 -21.03 20.33
CA VAL A 43 -23.14 -20.40 19.02
C VAL A 43 -22.97 -18.88 19.11
N PHE A 44 -23.44 -18.27 20.19
CA PHE A 44 -23.23 -16.85 20.46
C PHE A 44 -21.73 -16.51 20.54
N GLU A 45 -20.96 -17.24 21.35
CA GLU A 45 -19.51 -17.03 21.51
C GLU A 45 -18.76 -17.12 20.17
N VAL A 46 -19.04 -18.15 19.37
CA VAL A 46 -18.39 -18.36 18.07
C VAL A 46 -18.76 -17.24 17.09
N ILE A 47 -20.05 -16.91 16.95
CA ILE A 47 -20.48 -15.87 16.00
C ILE A 47 -19.90 -14.52 16.39
N THR A 48 -19.97 -14.14 17.66
CA THR A 48 -19.46 -12.84 18.10
C THR A 48 -17.94 -12.78 18.06
N GLY A 49 -17.24 -13.85 18.46
CA GLY A 49 -15.78 -13.95 18.32
C GLY A 49 -15.33 -13.83 16.86
N LEU A 50 -15.97 -14.55 15.94
CA LEU A 50 -15.69 -14.45 14.51
C LEU A 50 -16.02 -13.07 13.94
N ALA A 51 -17.12 -12.43 14.41
CA ALA A 51 -17.46 -11.08 13.98
C ALA A 51 -16.40 -10.06 14.38
N VAL A 52 -15.92 -10.11 15.63
CA VAL A 52 -14.83 -9.25 16.12
C VAL A 52 -13.55 -9.49 15.32
N LEU A 53 -13.18 -10.77 15.10
CA LEU A 53 -12.01 -11.13 14.28
C LEU A 53 -12.13 -10.62 12.85
N ASN A 54 -13.32 -10.71 12.24
CA ASN A 54 -13.54 -10.22 10.88
C ASN A 54 -13.39 -8.71 10.79
N VAL A 55 -13.88 -7.95 11.77
CA VAL A 55 -13.70 -6.49 11.83
C VAL A 55 -12.22 -6.14 11.93
N ILE A 56 -11.50 -6.81 12.83
CA ILE A 56 -10.07 -6.58 13.03
C ILE A 56 -9.28 -6.92 11.76
N ASN A 57 -9.55 -8.08 11.16
CA ASN A 57 -8.89 -8.51 9.93
C ASN A 57 -9.19 -7.55 8.77
N ALA A 58 -10.42 -7.04 8.65
CA ALA A 58 -10.78 -6.08 7.61
C ALA A 58 -9.97 -4.77 7.74
N ILE A 59 -9.75 -4.28 8.96
CA ILE A 59 -8.91 -3.11 9.22
C ILE A 59 -7.46 -3.40 8.79
N PHE A 60 -6.88 -4.51 9.24
CA PHE A 60 -5.51 -4.87 8.88
C PHE A 60 -5.31 -5.07 7.38
N VAL A 61 -6.27 -5.70 6.70
CA VAL A 61 -6.23 -5.89 5.25
C VAL A 61 -6.32 -4.53 4.53
N ASN A 62 -7.19 -3.63 5.00
CA ASN A 62 -7.28 -2.28 4.45
C ASN A 62 -5.96 -1.51 4.59
N ASP A 63 -5.36 -1.52 5.78
CA ASP A 63 -4.09 -0.84 6.05
C ASP A 63 -2.94 -1.41 5.20
N ALA A 64 -2.88 -2.74 5.04
CA ALA A 64 -1.89 -3.41 4.21
C ALA A 64 -2.06 -3.11 2.70
N MET A 65 -3.30 -2.97 2.24
CA MET A 65 -3.58 -2.56 0.85
C MET A 65 -3.23 -1.08 0.63
N GLU A 66 -3.54 -0.21 1.60
CA GLU A 66 -3.27 1.22 1.49
C GLU A 66 -1.76 1.52 1.46
N SER A 67 -0.96 0.84 2.28
CA SER A 67 0.50 0.98 2.24
C SER A 67 1.10 0.56 0.89
N THR A 68 0.62 -0.56 0.33
CA THR A 68 1.04 -1.03 -1.00
C THR A 68 0.69 -0.02 -2.09
N ARG A 69 -0.47 0.64 -1.99
CA ARG A 69 -0.90 1.67 -2.95
C ARG A 69 -0.02 2.92 -2.86
N VAL A 70 0.27 3.40 -1.65
CA VAL A 70 1.15 4.57 -1.43
C VAL A 70 2.53 4.31 -2.03
N ASP A 71 3.10 3.13 -1.80
CA ASP A 71 4.40 2.77 -2.38
C ASP A 71 4.38 2.76 -3.90
N HIS A 72 3.30 2.27 -4.52
CA HIS A 72 3.14 2.30 -5.97
C HIS A 72 3.02 3.73 -6.53
N ASP A 73 2.21 4.58 -5.90
CA ASP A 73 2.02 5.97 -6.33
C ASP A 73 3.31 6.79 -6.19
N LEU A 74 4.08 6.57 -5.13
CA LEU A 74 5.40 7.19 -4.95
C LEU A 74 6.40 6.74 -6.02
N ARG A 75 6.41 5.44 -6.38
CA ARG A 75 7.26 4.92 -7.47
C ARG A 75 6.88 5.52 -8.81
N MET A 76 5.59 5.58 -9.12
CA MET A 76 5.10 6.22 -10.34
C MET A 76 5.47 7.71 -10.41
N GLN A 77 5.34 8.45 -9.31
CA GLN A 77 5.77 9.85 -9.25
C GLN A 77 7.29 10.01 -9.43
N ALA A 78 8.09 9.11 -8.88
CA ALA A 78 9.54 9.11 -9.06
C ALA A 78 9.91 8.89 -10.54
N GLU A 79 9.30 7.91 -11.21
CA GLU A 79 9.54 7.65 -12.64
C GLU A 79 9.11 8.82 -13.53
N LEU A 80 7.98 9.47 -13.23
CA LEU A 80 7.55 10.68 -13.94
C LEU A 80 8.53 11.84 -13.74
N MET A 81 9.05 12.02 -12.53
CA MET A 81 10.04 13.05 -12.23
C MET A 81 11.37 12.78 -12.96
N GLU A 82 11.82 11.53 -12.98
CA GLU A 82 13.01 11.11 -13.72
C GLU A 82 12.85 11.34 -15.23
N THR A 83 11.71 10.94 -15.80
CA THR A 83 11.39 11.17 -17.21
C THR A 83 11.38 12.65 -17.56
N ARG A 84 10.78 13.47 -16.70
CA ARG A 84 10.75 14.93 -16.89
C ARG A 84 12.15 15.52 -16.83
N PHE A 85 12.96 15.09 -15.85
CA PHE A 85 14.35 15.54 -15.73
C PHE A 85 15.17 15.15 -16.98
N MET A 86 15.00 13.95 -17.51
CA MET A 86 15.64 13.53 -18.76
C MET A 86 15.19 14.40 -19.94
N MET A 87 13.88 14.68 -20.09
CA MET A 87 13.38 15.57 -21.15
C MET A 87 13.95 16.98 -21.04
N GLU A 88 14.01 17.55 -19.83
CA GLU A 88 14.56 18.89 -19.59
C GLU A 88 16.05 18.94 -20.01
N ARG A 89 16.84 17.92 -19.65
CA ARG A 89 18.26 17.83 -20.05
C ARG A 89 18.46 17.61 -21.55
N LEU A 90 17.66 16.75 -22.18
CA LEU A 90 17.70 16.55 -23.63
C LEU A 90 17.32 17.82 -24.39
N THR A 91 16.34 18.56 -23.88
CA THR A 91 15.93 19.85 -24.48
C THR A 91 17.04 20.90 -24.34
N GLU A 92 17.75 20.90 -23.21
CA GLU A 92 18.89 21.80 -23.00
C GLU A 92 20.07 21.47 -23.92
N LEU A 93 20.39 20.18 -24.08
CA LEU A 93 21.38 19.73 -25.06
C LEU A 93 20.99 20.11 -26.49
N TYR A 94 19.72 19.89 -26.88
CA TYR A 94 19.23 20.27 -28.20
C TYR A 94 19.43 21.77 -28.47
N LYS A 95 19.10 22.63 -27.50
CA LYS A 95 19.30 24.07 -27.62
C LYS A 95 20.78 24.45 -27.73
N GLN A 96 21.66 23.79 -26.98
CA GLN A 96 23.11 24.01 -27.08
C GLN A 96 23.63 23.68 -28.49
N MET A 97 23.17 22.56 -29.06
CA MET A 97 23.52 22.17 -30.43
C MET A 97 22.98 23.16 -31.46
N GLU A 98 21.74 23.63 -31.29
CA GLU A 98 21.11 24.60 -32.18
C GLU A 98 21.82 25.97 -32.17
N GLU A 99 22.26 26.44 -30.99
CA GLU A 99 23.05 27.68 -30.86
C GLU A 99 24.39 27.62 -31.61
N GLU A 100 24.95 26.42 -31.80
CA GLU A 100 26.17 26.21 -32.59
C GLU A 100 25.91 26.17 -34.12
N CYS A 101 24.68 25.91 -34.57
CA CYS A 101 24.32 25.57 -35.96
C CYS A 101 23.36 26.56 -36.65
N ASP A 102 23.68 27.86 -36.67
CA ASP A 102 22.89 28.92 -37.36
C ASP A 102 21.48 29.25 -36.79
N GLY A 103 20.97 28.50 -35.79
CA GLY A 103 19.80 28.89 -34.99
C GLY A 103 18.45 28.92 -35.74
N ASP A 104 18.28 28.08 -36.76
CA ASP A 104 17.07 28.05 -37.60
C ASP A 104 15.96 27.09 -37.09
N GLY A 105 16.14 26.48 -35.92
CA GLY A 105 15.24 25.47 -35.36
C GLY A 105 15.48 24.05 -35.88
N LEU A 106 16.49 23.82 -36.73
CA LEU A 106 16.82 22.54 -37.33
C LEU A 106 18.28 22.17 -37.02
N ILE A 107 18.53 20.88 -36.83
CA ILE A 107 19.89 20.33 -36.77
C ILE A 107 20.04 19.40 -37.99
N LEU A 108 21.00 19.69 -38.86
CA LEU A 108 21.32 18.76 -39.96
C LEU A 108 22.00 17.51 -39.40
N ASP A 109 21.81 16.38 -40.10
CA ASP A 109 22.38 15.09 -39.71
C ASP A 109 23.91 15.13 -39.55
N THR A 110 24.59 15.91 -40.40
CA THR A 110 26.04 16.14 -40.32
C THR A 110 26.47 16.85 -39.04
N ASP A 111 25.69 17.83 -38.64
CA ASP A 111 25.98 18.70 -37.49
C ASP A 111 25.68 17.97 -36.19
N PHE A 112 24.61 17.16 -36.19
CA PHE A 112 24.28 16.26 -35.10
C PHE A 112 25.40 15.25 -34.83
N VAL A 113 25.94 14.61 -35.88
CA VAL A 113 27.03 13.64 -35.75
C VAL A 113 28.28 14.31 -35.17
N GLU A 114 28.67 15.48 -35.68
CA GLU A 114 29.85 16.21 -35.20
C GLU A 114 29.71 16.66 -33.74
N CYS A 115 28.50 17.07 -33.33
CA CYS A 115 28.22 17.51 -31.96
C CYS A 115 28.11 16.34 -30.97
N VAL A 116 27.54 15.20 -31.38
CA VAL A 116 27.46 13.97 -30.56
C VAL A 116 28.83 13.32 -30.36
N GLU A 117 29.77 13.49 -31.30
CA GLU A 117 31.13 13.00 -31.11
C GLU A 117 31.92 13.78 -30.06
N GLN A 118 31.48 14.99 -29.69
CA GLN A 118 32.12 15.76 -28.62
C GLN A 118 32.04 15.04 -27.28
N GLU A 119 33.18 14.97 -26.59
CA GLU A 119 33.35 14.21 -25.34
C GLU A 119 32.37 14.65 -24.23
N GLY A 120 32.04 15.95 -24.18
CA GLY A 120 31.07 16.52 -23.24
C GLY A 120 29.63 16.05 -23.48
N VAL A 121 29.20 16.00 -24.74
CA VAL A 121 27.85 15.54 -25.14
C VAL A 121 27.73 14.03 -24.94
N LYS A 122 28.75 13.26 -25.33
CA LYS A 122 28.85 11.81 -25.07
C LYS A 122 28.70 11.48 -23.59
N MET A 123 29.40 12.19 -22.72
CA MET A 123 29.29 12.04 -21.26
C MET A 123 27.90 12.37 -20.74
N GLN A 124 27.25 13.41 -21.25
CA GLN A 124 25.88 13.75 -20.85
C GLN A 124 24.86 12.71 -21.32
N LEU A 125 24.96 12.21 -22.55
CA LEU A 125 24.09 11.15 -23.08
C LEU A 125 24.26 9.83 -22.32
N ALA A 126 25.50 9.46 -21.99
CA ALA A 126 25.80 8.30 -21.15
C ALA A 126 25.21 8.43 -19.72
N LEU A 127 25.28 9.63 -19.13
CA LEU A 127 24.65 9.92 -17.83
C LEU A 127 23.12 9.82 -17.86
N MET A 128 22.49 9.99 -19.02
CA MET A 128 21.04 9.80 -19.21
C MET A 128 20.67 8.35 -19.58
N GLY A 129 21.63 7.42 -19.55
CA GLY A 129 21.40 6.01 -19.86
C GLY A 129 21.28 5.70 -21.37
N VAL A 130 21.54 6.68 -22.23
CA VAL A 130 21.58 6.49 -23.69
C VAL A 130 22.97 6.01 -24.08
N HIS A 131 23.13 4.70 -24.17
CA HIS A 131 24.35 4.07 -24.67
C HIS A 131 24.24 3.83 -26.18
N TYR A 132 25.05 4.56 -26.96
CA TYR A 132 25.30 4.26 -28.37
C TYR A 132 26.38 3.17 -28.47
N THR A 133 26.16 2.17 -29.33
CA THR A 133 27.19 1.20 -29.74
C THR A 133 27.57 1.55 -31.17
N ASP A 134 28.87 1.63 -31.44
CA ASP A 134 29.50 2.07 -32.70
C ASP A 134 28.79 1.58 -33.98
#